data_AF-T1GYN2-F1
#
_entry.id   AF-T1GYN2-F1
#
_cell.length_a   1.000
_cell.length_b   1.000
_cell.length_c   1.000
_cell.angle_alpha   90.00
_cell.angle_beta   90.00
_cell.angle_gamma   90.00
#
_symmetry.space_group_name_H-M   'P 1'
#
loop_
_entity.id
_entity.type
_entity.pdbx_description
1 polymer ?
#
loop_
_entity_poly.entity_id
_entity_poly.type
_entity_poly.pdbx_seq_one_letter_code
_entity_poly.pdbx_strand_id
1 'polypeptide(L)'
;MHDVGHRANDLWFFVNQSESNIILGIEKWKNKLFITVPRWRLGVASSLNYIQLPNDELSPKLNPYPSWSESSLSNVVTPSTVVSTYRIQADKCNRLWAYDNGLENLLEKPTQIVPGALVIFDLNTDTLIRRYEVPISQSKSDTFFPNI
;
A
#
# COMPACT_ATOMS: atom_id res chain seq x y z
N MET A 1 -14.70 -14.77 40.73
CA MET A 1 -15.33 -15.46 39.57
C MET A 1 -15.00 -14.59 38.36
N HIS A 2 -14.01 -15.02 37.58
CA HIS A 2 -13.51 -14.26 36.42
C HIS A 2 -14.46 -14.48 35.24
N ASP A 3 -14.97 -13.40 34.65
CA ASP A 3 -15.73 -13.45 33.41
C ASP A 3 -14.80 -13.19 32.21
N VAL A 4 -14.94 -14.04 31.21
CA VAL A 4 -13.99 -14.32 30.12
C VAL A 4 -14.63 -13.83 28.81
N GLY A 5 -15.00 -12.55 28.75
CA GLY A 5 -15.82 -11.99 27.67
C GLY A 5 -15.08 -11.23 26.56
N HIS A 6 -13.80 -10.91 26.71
CA HIS A 6 -13.13 -9.96 25.79
C HIS A 6 -12.16 -10.56 24.76
N ARG A 7 -11.84 -11.86 24.80
CA ARG A 7 -10.82 -12.44 23.91
C ARG A 7 -11.32 -12.90 22.53
N ALA A 8 -12.64 -13.06 22.36
CA ALA A 8 -13.18 -13.53 21.08
C ALA A 8 -13.02 -12.48 19.99
N ASN A 9 -13.38 -11.22 20.26
CA ASN A 9 -13.31 -10.14 19.28
C ASN A 9 -11.88 -9.90 18.78
N ASP A 10 -10.88 -10.01 19.65
CA ASP A 10 -9.48 -9.81 19.28
C ASP A 10 -9.01 -10.90 18.30
N LEU A 11 -9.31 -12.17 18.58
CA LEU A 11 -8.97 -13.28 17.69
C LEU A 11 -9.68 -13.18 16.33
N TRP A 12 -10.97 -12.79 16.30
CA TRP A 12 -11.68 -12.52 15.06
C TRP A 12 -11.09 -11.33 14.29
N PHE A 13 -10.64 -10.27 14.99
CA PHE A 13 -9.96 -9.11 14.39
C PHE A 13 -8.61 -9.50 13.77
N PHE A 14 -7.85 -10.39 14.39
CA PHE A 14 -6.56 -10.87 13.88
C PHE A 14 -6.70 -11.90 12.74
N VAL A 15 -7.71 -12.76 12.78
CA VAL A 15 -7.98 -13.73 11.70
C VAL A 15 -8.43 -13.01 10.42
N ASN A 16 -9.26 -11.97 10.53
CA ASN A 16 -9.75 -11.22 9.36
C ASN A 16 -8.66 -10.30 8.74
N GLN A 17 -7.59 -9.99 9.48
CA GLN A 17 -6.47 -9.18 8.99
C GLN A 17 -5.64 -9.91 7.92
N SER A 18 -5.50 -11.23 7.98
CA SER A 18 -4.76 -11.98 6.95
C SER A 18 -5.58 -12.15 5.67
N GLU A 19 -6.90 -12.40 5.78
CA GLU A 19 -7.83 -12.51 4.64
C GLU A 19 -8.08 -11.18 3.91
N SER A 20 -7.72 -10.06 4.55
CA SER A 20 -7.83 -8.72 3.95
C SER A 20 -6.66 -8.38 3.02
N ASN A 21 -5.58 -9.18 3.04
CA ASN A 21 -4.40 -8.94 2.21
C ASN A 21 -4.51 -9.64 0.86
N ILE A 22 -5.02 -8.93 -0.16
CA ILE A 22 -5.06 -9.40 -1.54
C ILE A 22 -3.91 -8.75 -2.31
N ILE A 23 -3.03 -9.57 -2.90
CA ILE A 23 -1.94 -9.09 -3.76
C ILE A 23 -2.50 -8.84 -5.16
N LEU A 24 -2.23 -7.66 -5.73
CA LEU A 24 -2.68 -7.31 -7.08
C LEU A 24 -1.54 -7.03 -8.06
N GLY A 25 -0.49 -6.35 -7.62
CA GLY A 25 0.63 -5.91 -8.44
C GLY A 25 1.95 -6.48 -7.95
N ILE A 26 2.80 -6.84 -8.90
CA ILE A 26 4.19 -7.24 -8.68
C ILE A 26 5.08 -6.47 -9.64
N GLU A 27 6.28 -6.11 -9.20
CA GLU A 27 7.28 -5.49 -10.07
C GLU A 27 8.69 -5.81 -9.59
N LYS A 28 9.56 -6.26 -10.50
CA LYS A 28 10.95 -6.59 -10.14
C LYS A 28 11.88 -5.45 -10.53
N TRP A 29 12.68 -4.99 -9.57
CA TRP A 29 13.82 -4.10 -9.83
C TRP A 29 15.07 -4.63 -9.14
N LYS A 30 16.09 -5.00 -9.91
CA LYS A 30 17.32 -5.63 -9.41
C LYS A 30 17.00 -6.78 -8.44
N ASN A 31 17.33 -6.59 -7.16
CA ASN A 31 17.15 -7.55 -6.08
C ASN A 31 15.95 -7.21 -5.17
N LYS A 32 15.04 -6.33 -5.59
CA LYS A 32 13.77 -6.08 -4.92
C LYS A 32 12.63 -6.59 -5.80
N LEU A 33 11.75 -7.42 -5.24
CA LEU A 33 10.45 -7.72 -5.84
C LEU A 33 9.40 -6.93 -5.06
N PHE A 34 8.88 -5.88 -5.68
CA PHE A 34 7.80 -5.08 -5.13
C PHE A 34 6.47 -5.81 -5.27
N ILE A 35 5.61 -5.64 -4.25
CA ILE A 35 4.33 -6.31 -4.09
C ILE A 35 3.34 -5.29 -3.54
N THR A 36 2.20 -5.12 -4.19
CA THR A 36 1.14 -4.23 -3.71
C THR A 36 0.05 -5.02 -2.99
N VAL A 37 -0.38 -4.52 -1.85
CA VAL A 37 -1.52 -5.05 -1.08
C VAL A 37 -2.47 -3.88 -0.82
N PRO A 38 -3.41 -3.56 -1.72
CA PRO A 38 -4.27 -2.40 -1.52
C PRO A 38 -5.20 -2.50 -0.32
N ARG A 39 -5.52 -1.34 0.26
CA ARG A 39 -6.45 -1.19 1.40
C ARG A 39 -7.92 -1.33 0.98
N TRP A 40 -8.27 -2.46 0.38
CA TRP A 40 -9.66 -2.78 0.03
C TRP A 40 -10.53 -3.05 1.25
N ARG A 41 -9.94 -3.60 2.30
CA ARG A 41 -10.53 -3.80 3.63
C ARG A 41 -9.60 -3.23 4.70
N LEU A 42 -10.12 -3.02 5.90
CA LEU A 42 -9.31 -2.69 7.07
C LEU A 42 -8.33 -3.83 7.41
N GLY A 43 -7.22 -3.50 8.08
CA GLY A 43 -6.24 -4.49 8.54
C GLY A 43 -5.02 -4.67 7.65
N VAL A 44 -5.00 -4.05 6.47
CA VAL A 44 -3.82 -3.99 5.61
C VAL A 44 -2.78 -3.06 6.23
N ALA A 45 -1.63 -3.60 6.64
CA ALA A 45 -0.60 -2.85 7.36
C ALA A 45 0.11 -1.82 6.45
N SER A 46 0.45 -2.22 5.22
CA SER A 46 1.17 -1.41 4.25
C SER A 46 0.72 -1.76 2.83
N SER A 47 0.46 -0.74 2.01
CA SER A 47 -0.03 -0.97 0.64
C SER A 47 1.06 -1.26 -0.38
N LEU A 48 2.26 -0.74 -0.18
CA LEU A 48 3.38 -0.93 -1.07
C LEU A 48 4.52 -1.59 -0.30
N ASN A 49 4.95 -2.74 -0.78
CA ASN A 49 5.90 -3.58 -0.08
C ASN A 49 6.95 -4.13 -1.04
N TYR A 50 8.00 -4.73 -0.49
CA TYR A 50 8.95 -5.52 -1.26
C TYR A 50 9.50 -6.71 -0.47
N ILE A 51 10.00 -7.69 -1.21
CA ILE A 51 10.90 -8.73 -0.69
C ILE A 51 12.29 -8.54 -1.31
N GLN A 52 13.33 -8.82 -0.53
CA GLN A 52 14.71 -8.86 -1.01
C GLN A 52 14.96 -10.19 -1.73
N LEU A 53 15.72 -10.16 -2.82
CA LEU A 53 16.13 -11.32 -3.62
C LEU A 53 17.66 -11.52 -3.59
N PRO A 54 18.17 -12.75 -3.74
CA PRO A 54 17.41 -14.01 -3.69
C PRO A 54 16.81 -14.24 -2.30
N ASN A 55 15.77 -15.05 -2.23
CA ASN A 55 15.12 -15.44 -0.98
C ASN A 55 14.68 -16.90 -1.09
N ASP A 56 15.08 -17.72 -0.13
CA ASP A 56 14.82 -19.16 -0.12
C ASP A 56 13.62 -19.53 0.78
N GLU A 57 12.98 -18.55 1.43
CA GLU A 57 11.77 -18.74 2.21
C GLU A 57 10.55 -18.95 1.29
N LEU A 58 9.70 -19.93 1.62
CA LEU A 58 8.46 -20.20 0.88
C LEU A 58 7.42 -19.07 0.99
N SER A 59 7.38 -18.40 2.16
CA SER A 59 6.41 -17.35 2.49
C SER A 59 7.13 -16.18 3.16
N PRO A 60 7.96 -15.43 2.42
CA PRO A 60 8.77 -14.37 2.99
C PRO A 60 7.91 -13.23 3.52
N LYS A 61 8.37 -12.60 4.61
CA LYS A 61 7.72 -11.40 5.14
C LYS A 61 7.85 -10.23 4.16
N LEU A 62 6.79 -9.45 4.04
CA LEU A 62 6.76 -8.23 3.25
C LEU A 62 7.40 -7.07 4.04
N ASN A 63 8.32 -6.34 3.39
CA ASN A 63 8.89 -5.11 3.93
C ASN A 63 8.13 -3.91 3.39
N PRO A 64 7.58 -3.01 4.23
CA PRO A 64 6.92 -1.80 3.74
C PRO A 64 7.89 -0.86 3.02
N TYR A 65 7.36 -0.11 2.06
CA TYR A 65 8.14 0.80 1.23
C TYR A 65 7.56 2.22 1.23
N PRO A 66 8.39 3.27 1.38
CA PRO A 66 9.85 3.22 1.50
C PRO A 66 10.35 2.81 2.90
N SER A 67 9.50 2.92 3.92
CA SER A 67 9.80 2.51 5.29
C SER A 67 8.52 2.21 6.07
N TRP A 68 8.64 1.58 7.23
CA TRP A 68 7.49 1.37 8.13
C TRP A 68 6.85 2.70 8.58
N SER A 69 7.66 3.72 8.85
CA SER A 69 7.16 5.03 9.30
C SER A 69 6.27 5.71 8.27
N GLU A 70 6.60 5.54 6.98
CA GLU A 70 5.88 6.15 5.85
C GLU A 70 4.70 5.32 5.36
N SER A 71 4.67 4.01 5.63
CA SER A 71 3.67 3.09 5.04
C SER A 71 2.47 2.80 5.96
N SER A 72 2.60 3.04 7.26
CA SER A 72 1.52 2.82 8.23
C SER A 72 0.65 4.07 8.38
N LEU A 73 -0.67 3.90 8.26
CA LEU A 73 -1.64 4.97 8.58
C LEU A 73 -1.83 5.19 10.08
N SER A 74 -1.22 4.38 10.94
CA SER A 74 -1.12 4.70 12.38
C SER A 74 -0.14 5.82 12.68
N ASN A 75 0.71 6.17 11.71
CA ASN A 75 1.70 7.23 11.81
C ASN A 75 1.21 8.51 11.10
N VAL A 76 2.01 9.56 11.16
CA VAL A 76 1.74 10.81 10.43
C VAL A 76 1.79 10.53 8.93
N VAL A 77 0.71 10.86 8.23
CA VAL A 77 0.65 10.81 6.76
C VAL A 77 1.52 11.91 6.18
N THR A 78 2.48 11.54 5.34
CA THR A 78 3.39 12.47 4.64
C THR A 78 3.21 12.38 3.12
N PRO A 79 3.86 13.26 2.33
CA PRO A 79 3.87 13.11 0.87
C PRO A 79 4.37 11.75 0.37
N SER A 80 5.24 11.08 1.14
CA SER A 80 5.81 9.77 0.81
C SER A 80 4.88 8.61 1.17
N THR A 81 3.83 8.86 1.96
CA THR A 81 2.86 7.82 2.32
C THR A 81 2.07 7.39 1.09
N VAL A 82 2.15 6.10 0.77
CA VAL A 82 1.30 5.44 -0.23
C VAL A 82 0.15 4.78 0.52
N VAL A 83 -1.03 5.38 0.44
CA VAL A 83 -2.21 4.90 1.16
C VAL A 83 -2.70 3.58 0.56
N SER A 84 -2.94 3.56 -0.74
CA SER A 84 -3.50 2.40 -1.45
C SER A 84 -3.14 2.43 -2.93
N THR A 85 -2.33 1.46 -3.37
CA THR A 85 -1.87 1.31 -4.76
C THR A 85 -2.12 -0.10 -5.28
N TYR A 86 -2.37 -0.22 -6.59
CA TYR A 86 -2.67 -1.50 -7.26
C TYR A 86 -1.60 -1.91 -8.27
N ARG A 87 -1.20 -0.96 -9.14
CA ARG A 87 -0.21 -1.16 -10.19
C ARG A 87 0.99 -0.30 -9.89
N ILE A 88 2.15 -0.88 -10.14
CA ILE A 88 3.45 -0.24 -9.96
C ILE A 88 4.34 -0.63 -11.13
N GLN A 89 5.27 0.25 -11.47
CA GLN A 89 6.22 0.01 -12.56
C GLN A 89 7.57 0.61 -12.23
N ALA A 90 8.64 -0.18 -12.36
CA ALA A 90 10.00 0.31 -12.32
C ALA A 90 10.41 0.66 -13.75
N ASP A 91 10.92 1.88 -13.95
CA ASP A 91 11.37 2.32 -15.26
C ASP A 91 12.88 2.17 -15.45
N LYS A 92 13.34 2.40 -16.69
CA LYS A 92 14.77 2.35 -17.07
C LYS A 92 15.65 3.38 -16.33
N CYS A 93 15.05 4.37 -15.69
CA CYS A 93 15.74 5.41 -14.92
C CYS A 93 15.85 5.04 -13.43
N ASN A 94 15.47 3.82 -13.04
CA ASN A 94 15.41 3.37 -11.65
C ASN A 94 14.42 4.21 -10.82
N ARG A 95 13.25 4.49 -11.38
CA ARG A 95 12.15 5.13 -10.65
C ARG A 95 11.00 4.16 -10.51
N LEU A 96 10.41 4.11 -9.31
CA LEU A 96 9.18 3.38 -9.07
C LEU A 96 8.00 4.31 -9.24
N TRP A 97 7.13 3.98 -10.19
CA TRP A 97 5.87 4.65 -10.43
C TRP A 97 4.76 3.89 -9.75
N ALA A 98 3.87 4.62 -9.07
CA ALA A 98 2.66 4.09 -8.46
C ALA A 98 1.54 5.12 -8.61
N TYR A 99 0.30 4.63 -8.70
CA TYR A 99 -0.87 5.48 -8.49
C TYR A 99 -1.43 5.18 -7.11
N ASP A 100 -1.34 6.16 -6.22
CA ASP A 100 -1.97 6.12 -4.92
C ASP A 100 -3.39 6.70 -5.04
N ASN A 101 -4.42 5.85 -4.88
CA ASN A 101 -5.80 6.32 -4.93
C ASN A 101 -6.23 7.04 -3.64
N GLY A 102 -5.41 6.96 -2.58
CA GLY A 102 -5.65 7.70 -1.34
C GLY A 102 -6.80 7.18 -0.47
N LEU A 103 -7.40 6.02 -0.82
CA LEU A 103 -8.56 5.46 -0.14
C LEU A 103 -8.20 4.28 0.77
N GLU A 104 -8.85 4.23 1.93
CA GLU A 104 -8.89 3.07 2.82
C GLU A 104 -10.29 2.44 2.86
N ASN A 105 -10.34 1.12 3.10
CA ASN A 105 -11.56 0.34 3.25
C ASN A 105 -12.52 0.42 2.05
N LEU A 106 -11.94 0.36 0.85
CA LEU A 106 -12.64 0.61 -0.42
C LEU A 106 -13.90 -0.24 -0.64
N LEU A 107 -13.92 -1.51 -0.22
CA LEU A 107 -15.03 -2.42 -0.52
C LEU A 107 -16.21 -2.30 0.44
N GLU A 108 -16.01 -1.71 1.62
CA GLU A 108 -17.04 -1.62 2.66
C GLU A 108 -17.48 -0.17 2.90
N LYS A 109 -16.52 0.69 3.28
CA LYS A 109 -16.78 2.11 3.58
C LYS A 109 -15.54 2.94 3.19
N PRO A 110 -15.44 3.35 1.91
CA PRO A 110 -14.31 4.12 1.43
C PRO A 110 -14.10 5.39 2.26
N THR A 111 -12.87 5.58 2.72
CA THR A 111 -12.44 6.81 3.42
C THR A 111 -11.27 7.43 2.67
N GLN A 112 -11.42 8.68 2.24
CA GLN A 112 -10.34 9.42 1.56
C GLN A 112 -9.36 9.96 2.61
N ILE A 113 -8.14 9.47 2.58
CA ILE A 113 -7.05 9.87 3.48
C ILE A 113 -6.23 11.01 2.86
N VAL A 114 -5.92 10.91 1.56
CA VAL A 114 -5.18 11.91 0.76
C VAL A 114 -5.76 11.96 -0.66
N PRO A 115 -5.60 13.05 -1.42
CA PRO A 115 -5.98 13.07 -2.83
C PRO A 115 -5.26 12.01 -3.66
N GLY A 116 -5.94 11.51 -4.69
CA GLY A 116 -5.37 10.56 -5.66
C GLY A 116 -4.18 11.17 -6.41
N ALA A 117 -3.07 10.45 -6.47
CA ALA A 117 -1.81 11.00 -6.99
C ALA A 117 -0.95 9.95 -7.71
N LEU A 118 -0.22 10.42 -8.72
CA LEU A 118 0.95 9.72 -9.23
C LEU A 118 2.13 9.97 -8.28
N VAL A 119 2.68 8.89 -7.73
CA VAL A 119 3.84 8.91 -6.83
C VAL A 119 5.03 8.27 -7.52
N ILE A 120 6.18 8.94 -7.43
CA ILE A 120 7.43 8.56 -8.08
C ILE A 120 8.52 8.51 -7.01
N PHE A 121 9.14 7.35 -6.83
CA PHE A 121 10.27 7.17 -5.92
C PHE A 121 11.56 6.92 -6.70
N ASP A 122 12.69 7.40 -6.19
CA ASP A 122 14.01 6.97 -6.63
C ASP A 122 14.32 5.61 -6.00
N LEU A 123 14.49 4.58 -6.83
CA LEU A 123 14.73 3.21 -6.34
C LEU A 123 16.14 3.02 -5.78
N ASN A 124 17.07 3.92 -6.05
CA ASN A 124 18.43 3.82 -5.52
C ASN A 124 18.52 4.37 -4.09
N THR A 125 17.73 5.38 -3.75
CA THR A 125 17.72 6.02 -2.42
C THR A 125 16.47 5.73 -1.60
N ASP A 126 15.46 5.11 -2.22
CA ASP A 126 14.13 4.87 -1.64
C ASP A 126 13.44 6.16 -1.15
N THR A 127 13.67 7.28 -1.84
CA THR A 127 13.11 8.59 -1.50
C THR A 127 12.10 9.05 -2.53
N LEU A 128 11.07 9.76 -2.07
CA LEU A 128 10.09 10.38 -2.94
C LEU A 128 10.78 11.42 -3.86
N ILE A 129 10.61 11.26 -5.17
CA ILE A 129 10.97 12.27 -6.17
C ILE A 129 9.81 13.25 -6.33
N ARG A 130 8.59 12.72 -6.48
CA ARG A 130 7.41 13.53 -6.77
C ARG A 130 6.12 12.85 -6.36
N ARG A 131 5.20 13.63 -5.81
CA ARG A 131 3.77 13.33 -5.71
C ARG A 131 3.02 14.34 -6.58
N TYR A 132 2.32 13.86 -7.59
CA TYR A 132 1.48 14.69 -8.46
C TYR A 132 0.03 14.31 -8.24
N GLU A 133 -0.68 15.14 -7.47
CA GLU A 133 -2.12 15.00 -7.26
C GLU A 133 -2.87 15.26 -8.57
N VAL A 134 -3.81 14.38 -8.91
CA VAL A 134 -4.64 14.54 -10.11
C VAL A 134 -5.62 15.69 -9.86
N PRO A 135 -5.58 16.78 -10.64
CA PRO A 135 -6.49 17.90 -10.47
C PRO A 135 -7.95 17.46 -10.66
N ILE A 136 -8.85 17.97 -9.83
CA ILE A 136 -10.29 17.66 -9.91
C ILE A 136 -10.87 18.04 -11.28
N SER A 137 -10.34 19.08 -11.94
CA SER A 137 -10.76 19.45 -13.30
C SER A 137 -10.39 18.41 -14.37
N GLN A 138 -9.54 17.43 -14.03
CA GLN A 138 -9.09 16.35 -14.92
C GLN A 138 -9.73 14.99 -14.57
N SER A 139 -10.61 14.93 -13.57
CA SER A 139 -11.28 13.71 -13.12
C SER A 139 -12.75 13.96 -12.77
N LYS A 140 -13.64 13.03 -13.11
CA LYS A 140 -15.03 13.06 -12.60
C LYS A 140 -15.06 12.52 -11.17
N SER A 141 -16.11 12.88 -10.42
CA SER A 141 -16.30 12.42 -9.03
C SER A 141 -16.40 10.90 -8.88
N ASP A 142 -16.77 10.18 -9.94
CA ASP A 142 -16.88 8.73 -10.01
C ASP A 142 -15.69 8.06 -10.73
N THR A 143 -14.62 8.81 -10.99
CA THR A 143 -13.44 8.27 -11.68
C THR A 143 -12.68 7.32 -10.77
N PHE A 144 -12.37 6.14 -11.32
CA PHE A 144 -11.52 5.14 -10.69
C PHE A 144 -10.39 4.77 -11.63
N PHE A 145 -9.15 4.80 -11.14
CA PHE A 145 -7.96 4.46 -11.91
C PHE A 145 -7.42 3.08 -11.44
N PRO A 146 -7.96 1.96 -11.95
CA PRO A 146 -7.54 0.63 -11.53
C PRO A 146 -6.20 0.21 -12.11
N ASN A 147 -5.85 0.76 -13.28
CA ASN A 147 -4.63 0.44 -14.01
C ASN A 147 -4.04 1.74 -14.54
N ILE A 148 -2.80 2.01 -14.14
CA ILE A 148 -1.91 3.01 -14.74
C ILE A 148 -0.70 2.29 -15.31
#